data_AF-A0A1Q8QZN3-F1
#
_entry.id   AF-A0A1Q8QZN3-F1
#
_cell.length_a   1.000
_cell.length_b   1.000
_cell.length_c   1.000
_cell.angle_alpha   90.00
_cell.angle_beta   90.00
_cell.angle_gamma   90.00
#
_symmetry.space_group_name_H-M   'P 1'
#
loop_
_entity.id
_entity.type
_entity.pdbx_description
1 polymer ?
#
loop_
_entity_poly.entity_id
_entity_poly.type
_entity_poly.pdbx_seq_one_letter_code
_entity_poly.pdbx_strand_id
1 'polypeptide(L)'
;MSFNEKMKEKVWSPWAAGVLLGLTAIASYVLVDKTIGSSGGIESIDSILLKTFHLNLANSMYFKFQMPPVVSFQIILFAGMLLGAFVSSKWSKDFKFRIMPDQQWTQNFGPSKLKRWAMIFLGGIIIEYSAGIAGGCTSGLAISGTMQLSPAGLLFIAGLFVSGIITTKILYGGDY
;
A
#
# COMPACT_ATOMS: atom_id res chain seq x y z
N MET A 1 -18.58 -16.77 21.76
CA MET A 1 -17.29 -16.03 21.69
C MET A 1 -17.56 -14.56 21.89
N SER A 2 -16.93 -13.97 22.90
CA SER A 2 -17.05 -12.53 23.17
C SER A 2 -16.41 -11.73 22.02
N PHE A 3 -17.02 -10.60 21.63
CA PHE A 3 -16.50 -9.69 20.60
C PHE A 3 -15.01 -9.37 20.81
N ASN A 4 -14.60 -9.26 22.07
CA ASN A 4 -13.24 -8.93 22.48
C ASN A 4 -12.21 -10.05 22.24
N GLU A 5 -12.65 -11.31 22.11
CA GLU A 5 -11.77 -12.43 21.78
C GLU A 5 -11.49 -12.50 20.27
N LYS A 6 -12.51 -12.27 19.44
CA LYS A 6 -12.34 -12.21 17.97
C LYS A 6 -11.38 -11.08 17.55
N MET A 7 -11.43 -9.95 18.25
CA MET A 7 -10.53 -8.81 17.98
C MET A 7 -9.05 -9.11 18.31
N LYS A 8 -8.76 -10.16 19.09
CA LYS A 8 -7.40 -10.58 19.45
C LYS A 8 -6.84 -11.65 18.51
N GLU A 9 -7.66 -12.20 17.61
CA GLU A 9 -7.19 -13.19 16.65
C GLU A 9 -6.25 -12.55 15.62
N LYS A 10 -5.19 -13.29 15.26
CA LYS A 10 -4.19 -12.84 14.28
C LYS A 10 -4.71 -12.81 12.85
N VAL A 11 -5.66 -13.69 12.54
CA VAL A 11 -6.24 -13.84 11.21
C VAL A 11 -7.74 -13.80 11.36
N TRP A 12 -8.37 -12.82 10.71
CA TRP A 12 -9.82 -12.73 10.65
C TRP A 12 -10.34 -13.50 9.44
N SER A 13 -11.63 -13.87 9.47
CA SER A 13 -12.24 -14.48 8.29
C SER A 13 -12.19 -13.51 7.11
N PRO A 14 -11.87 -13.99 5.89
CA PRO A 14 -11.79 -13.14 4.71
C PRO A 14 -13.07 -12.32 4.46
N TRP A 15 -14.23 -12.91 4.77
CA TRP A 15 -15.53 -12.26 4.67
C TRP A 15 -15.68 -11.09 5.65
N ALA A 16 -15.28 -11.25 6.92
CA ALA A 16 -15.38 -10.18 7.91
C ALA A 16 -14.44 -9.02 7.56
N ALA A 17 -13.20 -9.33 7.17
CA ALA A 17 -12.24 -8.33 6.73
C ALA A 17 -12.72 -7.59 5.47
N GLY A 18 -13.27 -8.32 4.50
CA GLY A 18 -13.82 -7.75 3.26
C GLY A 18 -15.00 -6.80 3.52
N VAL A 19 -15.95 -7.19 4.38
CA VAL A 19 -17.09 -6.33 4.75
C VAL A 19 -16.62 -5.05 5.42
N LEU A 20 -15.68 -5.12 6.36
CA LEU A 20 -15.16 -3.94 7.05
C LEU A 20 -14.37 -3.02 6.12
N LEU A 21 -13.57 -3.57 5.21
CA LEU A 21 -12.89 -2.78 4.17
C LEU A 21 -13.89 -2.09 3.24
N GLY A 22 -14.94 -2.80 2.81
CA GLY A 22 -16.02 -2.23 2.01
C GLY A 22 -16.75 -1.10 2.72
N LEU A 23 -17.11 -1.28 4.00
CA LEU A 23 -17.72 -0.24 4.82
C LEU A 23 -16.80 0.98 4.99
N THR A 24 -15.50 0.77 5.17
CA THR A 24 -14.51 1.86 5.26
C THR A 24 -14.42 2.63 3.93
N ALA A 25 -14.46 1.92 2.80
CA ALA A 25 -14.45 2.54 1.48
C ALA A 25 -15.72 3.36 1.21
N ILE A 26 -16.89 2.85 1.59
CA ILE A 26 -18.15 3.59 1.50
C ILE A 26 -18.11 4.82 2.41
N ALA A 27 -17.65 4.67 3.66
CA ALA A 27 -17.53 5.77 4.60
C ALA A 27 -16.57 6.87 4.09
N SER A 28 -15.44 6.48 3.49
CA SER A 28 -14.50 7.41 2.85
C SER A 28 -15.18 8.24 1.75
N TYR A 29 -16.01 7.59 0.93
CA TYR A 29 -16.74 8.26 -0.14
C TYR A 29 -17.81 9.19 0.41
N VAL A 30 -18.64 8.74 1.36
CA VAL A 30 -19.76 9.53 1.91
C VAL A 30 -19.28 10.73 2.73
N LEU A 31 -18.17 10.60 3.45
CA LEU A 31 -17.69 11.66 4.35
C LEU A 31 -16.82 12.71 3.65
N VAL A 32 -16.08 12.32 2.61
CA VAL A 32 -15.00 13.15 2.04
C VAL A 32 -15.06 13.25 0.53
N ASP A 33 -15.99 12.54 -0.13
CA ASP A 33 -16.11 12.44 -1.59
C ASP A 33 -14.80 12.03 -2.28
N LYS A 34 -13.96 11.27 -1.56
CA LYS A 34 -12.66 10.78 -2.05
C LYS A 34 -12.53 9.27 -1.88
N THR A 35 -11.92 8.65 -2.88
CA THR A 35 -11.56 7.24 -2.89
C THR A 35 -10.38 6.96 -1.97
N ILE A 36 -10.27 5.72 -1.50
CA ILE A 36 -9.13 5.26 -0.71
C ILE A 36 -7.92 5.21 -1.63
N GLY A 37 -6.87 5.95 -1.30
CA GLY A 37 -5.60 5.94 -2.03
C GLY A 37 -4.44 6.30 -1.11
N SER A 38 -3.41 5.45 -1.11
CA SER A 38 -2.22 5.65 -0.26
C SER A 38 -1.14 6.50 -0.92
N SER A 39 -0.91 6.33 -2.24
CA SER A 39 0.20 6.99 -2.95
C SER A 39 0.06 8.51 -2.97
N GLY A 40 -1.13 9.04 -3.23
CA GLY A 40 -1.36 10.48 -3.20
C GLY A 40 -1.11 11.14 -1.84
N GLY A 41 -1.16 10.39 -0.73
CA GLY A 41 -0.75 10.87 0.59
C GLY A 41 0.76 11.06 0.69
N ILE A 42 1.55 10.12 0.19
CA ILE A 42 3.02 10.19 0.17
C ILE A 42 3.47 11.31 -0.78
N GLU A 43 2.89 11.37 -1.98
CA GLU A 43 3.22 12.39 -2.97
C GLU A 43 2.82 13.82 -2.54
N SER A 44 1.75 13.96 -1.74
CA SER A 44 1.39 15.24 -1.11
C SER A 44 2.40 15.66 -0.03
N ILE A 45 2.99 14.71 0.70
CA ILE A 45 4.06 14.99 1.66
C ILE A 45 5.33 15.42 0.91
N ASP A 46 5.67 14.71 -0.16
CA ASP A 46 6.81 15.03 -1.01
C ASP A 46 6.66 16.41 -1.66
N SER A 47 5.47 16.77 -2.14
CA SER A 47 5.22 18.08 -2.74
C SER A 47 5.33 19.23 -1.72
N ILE A 48 4.92 19.00 -0.46
CA ILE A 48 5.12 19.94 0.65
C ILE A 48 6.62 20.09 0.95
N LEU A 49 7.35 18.98 1.07
CA LEU A 49 8.80 18.98 1.31
C LEU A 49 9.57 19.68 0.19
N LEU A 50 9.26 19.35 -1.08
CA LEU A 50 9.89 19.97 -2.26
C LEU A 50 9.68 21.49 -2.29
N LYS A 51 8.49 21.96 -1.88
CA LYS A 51 8.20 23.40 -1.76
C LYS A 51 9.01 24.05 -0.62
N THR A 52 9.13 23.38 0.53
CA THR A 52 9.91 23.88 1.68
C THR A 52 11.41 23.97 1.38
N PHE A 53 11.96 23.03 0.60
CA PHE A 53 13.38 23.01 0.23
C PHE A 53 13.70 23.78 -1.07
N HIS A 54 12.73 24.47 -1.68
CA HIS A 54 12.90 25.25 -2.90
C HIS A 54 13.60 24.50 -4.06
N LEU A 55 13.40 23.18 -4.16
CA LEU A 55 13.97 22.38 -5.24
C LEU A 55 13.25 22.69 -6.55
N ASN A 56 14.00 22.89 -7.65
CA ASN A 56 13.45 23.16 -8.99
C ASN A 56 12.45 22.08 -9.50
N LEU A 57 12.49 20.87 -8.90
CA LEU A 57 11.53 19.78 -9.14
C LEU A 57 10.10 20.09 -8.67
N ALA A 58 9.92 21.06 -7.74
CA ALA A 58 8.62 21.52 -7.26
C ALA A 58 7.79 22.22 -8.34
N ASN A 59 8.44 22.67 -9.43
CA ASN A 59 7.79 23.32 -10.58
C ASN A 59 7.52 22.35 -11.74
N SER A 60 7.75 21.04 -11.54
CA SER A 60 7.41 20.05 -12.56
C SER A 60 5.89 19.99 -12.75
N MET A 61 5.45 19.67 -13.98
CA MET A 61 4.03 19.61 -14.35
C MET A 61 3.23 18.66 -13.45
N TYR A 62 3.88 17.62 -12.92
CA TYR A 62 3.29 16.63 -12.02
C TYR A 62 2.85 17.23 -10.68
N PHE A 63 3.76 17.87 -9.94
CA PHE A 63 3.45 18.47 -8.63
C PHE A 63 2.58 19.74 -8.74
N LYS A 64 2.58 20.39 -9.90
CA LYS A 64 1.77 21.59 -10.13
C LYS A 64 0.32 21.29 -10.50
N PHE A 65 0.06 20.22 -11.27
CA PHE A 65 -1.26 19.91 -11.82
C PHE A 65 -1.90 18.61 -11.30
N GLN A 66 -1.11 17.59 -10.96
CA GLN A 66 -1.66 16.32 -10.46
C GLN A 66 -1.67 16.22 -8.93
N MET A 67 -0.65 16.77 -8.25
CA MET A 67 -0.47 16.64 -6.80
C MET A 67 -0.17 17.99 -6.14
N PRO A 68 -1.13 18.94 -6.07
CA PRO A 68 -0.91 20.23 -5.44
C PRO A 68 -0.50 20.05 -3.96
N PRO A 69 0.38 20.90 -3.41
CA PRO A 69 0.90 20.80 -2.05
C PRO A 69 -0.14 21.26 -1.02
N VAL A 70 -1.20 20.47 -0.91
CA VAL A 70 -2.27 20.63 0.07
C VAL A 70 -2.33 19.39 0.93
N VAL A 71 -2.70 19.57 2.21
CA VAL A 71 -2.95 18.44 3.10
C VAL A 71 -4.19 17.72 2.58
N SER A 72 -3.97 16.68 1.79
CA SER A 72 -5.03 15.86 1.23
C SER A 72 -5.55 14.90 2.30
N PHE A 73 -6.83 14.53 2.17
CA PHE A 73 -7.42 13.46 2.99
C PHE A 73 -6.57 12.18 2.98
N GLN A 74 -5.83 11.92 1.90
CA GLN A 74 -4.95 10.78 1.77
C GLN A 74 -3.78 10.80 2.78
N ILE A 75 -3.28 11.98 3.19
CA ILE A 75 -2.27 12.08 4.27
C ILE A 75 -2.87 11.65 5.61
N ILE A 76 -4.08 12.11 5.91
CA ILE A 76 -4.80 11.76 7.14
C ILE A 76 -5.11 10.25 7.16
N LEU A 77 -5.55 9.72 6.02
CA LEU A 77 -5.79 8.30 5.83
C LEU A 77 -4.50 7.48 6.01
N PHE A 78 -3.39 7.94 5.45
CA PHE A 78 -2.08 7.30 5.60
C PHE A 78 -1.63 7.25 7.06
N ALA A 79 -1.73 8.39 7.77
CA ALA A 79 -1.43 8.45 9.20
C ALA A 79 -2.38 7.53 10.01
N GLY A 80 -3.66 7.51 9.68
CA GLY A 80 -4.67 6.64 10.28
C GLY A 80 -4.36 5.16 10.08
N MET A 81 -3.91 4.76 8.88
CA MET A 81 -3.49 3.39 8.60
C MET A 81 -2.27 2.98 9.42
N LEU A 82 -1.26 3.85 9.56
CA LEU A 82 -0.08 3.59 10.39
C LEU A 82 -0.46 3.41 11.87
N LEU A 83 -1.28 4.32 12.41
CA LEU A 83 -1.75 4.25 13.79
C LEU A 83 -2.65 3.02 14.01
N GLY A 84 -3.55 2.74 13.08
CA GLY A 84 -4.44 1.57 13.11
C GLY A 84 -3.67 0.25 13.09
N ALA A 85 -2.67 0.13 12.21
CA ALA A 85 -1.80 -1.04 12.16
C ALA A 85 -1.02 -1.22 13.47
N PHE A 86 -0.52 -0.13 14.05
CA PHE A 86 0.21 -0.18 15.33
C PHE A 86 -0.70 -0.62 16.49
N VAL A 87 -1.88 -0.02 16.62
CA VAL A 87 -2.86 -0.38 17.66
C VAL A 87 -3.31 -1.83 17.50
N SER A 88 -3.63 -2.25 16.27
CA SER A 88 -4.02 -3.63 15.96
C SER A 88 -2.92 -4.63 16.33
N SER A 89 -1.67 -4.35 15.94
CA SER A 89 -0.51 -5.19 16.26
C SER A 89 -0.30 -5.35 17.77
N LYS A 90 -0.54 -4.29 18.54
CA LYS A 90 -0.45 -4.31 20.01
C LYS A 90 -1.60 -5.09 20.65
N TRP A 91 -2.82 -4.96 20.12
CA TRP A 91 -4.02 -5.66 20.62
C TRP A 91 -3.95 -7.17 20.37
N SER A 92 -3.51 -7.57 19.18
CA SER A 92 -3.31 -8.98 18.80
C SER A 92 -2.01 -9.59 19.35
N LYS A 93 -1.23 -8.83 20.14
CA LYS A 93 0.07 -9.22 20.70
C LYS A 93 1.05 -9.78 19.64
N ASP A 94 0.98 -9.26 18.42
CA ASP A 94 1.81 -9.72 17.30
C ASP A 94 2.88 -8.71 16.89
N PHE A 95 3.05 -7.65 17.68
CA PHE A 95 4.13 -6.69 17.48
C PHE A 95 5.49 -7.37 17.64
N LYS A 96 6.22 -7.46 16.53
CA LYS A 96 7.56 -8.05 16.48
C LYS A 96 8.46 -7.14 15.65
N PHE A 97 9.52 -6.63 16.27
CA PHE A 97 10.55 -5.92 15.54
C PHE A 97 11.41 -6.94 14.79
N ARG A 98 11.39 -6.88 13.45
CA ARG A 98 12.08 -7.85 12.60
C ARG A 98 12.98 -7.15 11.60
N ILE A 99 14.29 -7.39 11.73
CA ILE A 99 15.33 -6.83 10.84
C ILE A 99 15.66 -7.79 9.68
N MET A 100 15.37 -9.10 9.86
CA MET A 100 15.69 -10.15 8.90
C MET A 100 14.43 -10.99 8.65
N PRO A 101 13.99 -11.16 7.39
CA PRO A 101 12.68 -11.74 7.10
C PRO A 101 12.67 -13.26 7.21
N ASP A 102 11.44 -13.77 7.13
CA ASP A 102 10.95 -15.14 7.26
C ASP A 102 11.90 -16.25 6.79
N GLN A 103 11.76 -17.44 7.39
CA GLN A 103 12.55 -18.63 7.06
C GLN A 103 12.65 -18.85 5.54
N GLN A 104 11.56 -18.57 4.80
CA GLN A 104 11.49 -18.67 3.35
C GLN A 104 12.50 -17.78 2.61
N TRP A 105 12.75 -16.54 3.06
CA TRP A 105 13.75 -15.69 2.42
C TRP A 105 15.17 -16.22 2.65
N THR A 106 15.45 -16.65 3.88
CA THR A 106 16.76 -17.15 4.27
C THR A 106 17.10 -18.45 3.53
N GLN A 107 16.10 -19.29 3.25
CA GLN A 107 16.26 -20.53 2.49
C GLN A 107 16.63 -20.26 1.02
N ASN A 108 15.97 -19.31 0.36
CA ASN A 108 16.15 -19.10 -1.09
C ASN A 108 17.27 -18.10 -1.43
N PHE A 109 17.41 -17.01 -0.67
CA PHE A 109 18.33 -15.91 -0.97
C PHE A 109 19.49 -15.77 0.03
N GLY A 110 19.51 -16.63 1.06
CA GLY A 110 20.52 -16.64 2.11
C GLY A 110 20.32 -15.57 3.19
N PRO A 111 21.18 -15.55 4.22
CA PRO A 111 21.00 -14.71 5.40
C PRO A 111 21.39 -13.24 5.23
N SER A 112 21.78 -12.81 4.03
CA SER A 112 22.36 -11.48 3.81
C SER A 112 21.30 -10.37 3.91
N LYS A 113 21.42 -9.55 4.96
CA LYS A 113 20.55 -8.37 5.18
C LYS A 113 20.70 -7.34 4.06
N LEU A 114 21.92 -7.04 3.63
CA LEU A 114 22.19 -6.03 2.59
C LEU A 114 21.51 -6.40 1.26
N LYS A 115 21.59 -7.67 0.84
CA LYS A 115 20.92 -8.14 -0.38
C LYS A 115 19.41 -7.96 -0.30
N ARG A 116 18.80 -8.25 0.85
CA ARG A 116 17.36 -8.04 1.06
C ARG A 116 16.98 -6.56 0.99
N TRP A 117 17.68 -5.71 1.72
CA TRP A 117 17.40 -4.27 1.72
C TRP A 117 17.57 -3.67 0.32
N ALA A 118 18.61 -4.06 -0.41
CA ALA A 118 18.80 -3.66 -1.80
C ALA A 118 17.64 -4.12 -2.70
N MET A 119 17.19 -5.38 -2.59
CA MET A 119 16.05 -5.88 -3.38
C MET A 119 14.73 -5.21 -3.03
N ILE A 120 14.44 -4.98 -1.74
CA ILE A 120 13.25 -4.23 -1.32
C ILE A 120 13.29 -2.81 -1.87
N PHE A 121 14.44 -2.14 -1.78
CA PHE A 121 14.60 -0.77 -2.23
C PHE A 121 14.41 -0.64 -3.75
N LEU A 122 15.08 -1.50 -4.53
CA LEU A 122 14.92 -1.55 -5.99
C LEU A 122 13.48 -1.91 -6.39
N GLY A 123 12.87 -2.88 -5.71
CA GLY A 123 11.47 -3.24 -5.94
C GLY A 123 10.52 -2.08 -5.62
N GLY A 124 10.78 -1.32 -4.56
CA GLY A 124 10.03 -0.13 -4.20
C GLY A 124 10.09 0.96 -5.27
N ILE A 125 11.29 1.25 -5.80
CA ILE A 125 11.46 2.20 -6.91
C ILE A 125 10.64 1.78 -8.13
N ILE A 126 10.70 0.50 -8.51
CA ILE A 126 9.95 -0.02 -9.65
C ILE A 126 8.44 0.11 -9.42
N ILE A 127 7.95 -0.22 -8.22
CA ILE A 127 6.52 -0.12 -7.88
C ILE A 127 6.07 1.34 -7.93
N GLU A 128 6.83 2.26 -7.34
CA GLU A 128 6.48 3.68 -7.30
C GLU A 128 6.44 4.29 -8.71
N TYR A 129 7.49 4.03 -9.50
CA TYR A 129 7.55 4.48 -10.89
C TYR A 129 6.38 3.92 -11.72
N SER A 130 6.06 2.63 -11.54
CA SER A 130 4.96 1.98 -12.24
C SER A 130 3.59 2.49 -11.79
N ALA A 131 3.42 2.82 -10.52
CA ALA A 131 2.20 3.41 -9.98
C ALA A 131 1.95 4.80 -10.59
N GLY A 132 3.00 5.59 -10.77
CA GLY A 132 2.93 6.87 -11.48
C GLY A 132 2.48 6.70 -12.94
N ILE A 133 3.02 5.73 -13.67
CA ILE A 133 2.61 5.42 -15.06
C ILE A 133 1.14 4.93 -15.11
N ALA A 134 0.73 4.08 -14.16
CA ALA A 134 -0.62 3.55 -14.09
C ALA A 134 -1.66 4.60 -13.65
N GLY A 135 -1.24 5.75 -13.12
CA GLY A 135 -2.12 6.77 -12.57
C GLY A 135 -2.68 6.41 -11.19
N GLY A 136 -2.05 5.50 -10.46
CA GLY A 136 -2.35 5.23 -9.06
C GLY A 136 -1.89 3.87 -8.55
N CYS A 137 -2.06 3.66 -7.24
CA CYS A 137 -1.63 2.47 -6.52
C CYS A 137 -2.73 1.41 -6.39
N THR A 138 -2.40 0.27 -5.78
CA THR A 138 -3.35 -0.84 -5.53
C THR A 138 -4.60 -0.39 -4.76
N SER A 139 -4.47 0.44 -3.73
CA SER A 139 -5.65 0.92 -2.98
C SER A 139 -6.58 1.81 -3.83
N GLY A 140 -6.00 2.62 -4.72
CA GLY A 140 -6.74 3.49 -5.64
C GLY A 140 -7.37 2.73 -6.81
N LEU A 141 -6.53 2.15 -7.68
CA LEU A 141 -7.00 1.50 -8.91
C LEU A 141 -7.59 0.11 -8.66
N ALA A 142 -6.96 -0.72 -7.82
CA ALA A 142 -7.47 -2.06 -7.57
C ALA A 142 -8.72 -2.02 -6.69
N ILE A 143 -8.65 -1.45 -5.48
CA ILE A 143 -9.79 -1.49 -4.54
C ILE A 143 -10.87 -0.51 -4.99
N SER A 144 -10.57 0.80 -4.99
CA SER A 144 -11.59 1.81 -5.28
C SER A 144 -12.06 1.79 -6.74
N GLY A 145 -11.16 1.49 -7.68
CA GLY A 145 -11.50 1.39 -9.11
C GLY A 145 -12.40 0.22 -9.43
N THR A 146 -12.18 -0.96 -8.82
CA THR A 146 -13.06 -2.12 -9.06
C THR A 146 -14.39 -2.03 -8.32
N MET A 147 -14.44 -1.37 -7.16
CA MET A 147 -15.72 -1.06 -6.50
C MET A 147 -16.65 -0.22 -7.39
N GLN A 148 -16.06 0.68 -8.19
CA GLN A 148 -16.80 1.51 -9.15
C GLN A 148 -17.03 0.80 -10.51
N LEU A 149 -16.66 -0.47 -10.63
CA LEU A 149 -16.69 -1.23 -11.89
C LEU A 149 -15.93 -0.54 -13.04
N SER A 150 -14.89 0.23 -12.72
CA SER A 150 -14.09 0.92 -13.72
C SER A 150 -13.30 -0.09 -14.58
N PRO A 151 -13.35 0.01 -15.93
CA PRO A 151 -12.54 -0.84 -16.81
C PRO A 151 -11.05 -0.75 -16.50
N ALA A 152 -10.55 0.43 -16.13
CA ALA A 152 -9.16 0.64 -15.77
C ALA A 152 -8.77 -0.14 -14.51
N GLY A 153 -9.65 -0.18 -13.50
CA GLY A 153 -9.41 -0.95 -12.27
C GLY A 153 -9.37 -2.46 -12.52
N LEU A 154 -10.26 -2.97 -13.38
CA LEU A 154 -10.27 -4.40 -13.74
C LEU A 154 -9.01 -4.81 -14.51
N LEU A 155 -8.59 -4.00 -15.48
CA LEU A 155 -7.34 -4.23 -16.23
C LEU A 155 -6.12 -4.16 -15.30
N PHE A 156 -6.11 -3.20 -14.37
CA PHE A 156 -5.05 -3.07 -13.37
C PHE A 156 -4.95 -4.31 -12.48
N ILE A 157 -6.07 -4.82 -11.97
CA ILE A 157 -6.08 -6.05 -11.16
C ILE A 157 -5.55 -7.24 -11.97
N ALA A 158 -6.01 -7.43 -13.21
CA ALA A 158 -5.53 -8.52 -14.05
C ALA A 158 -4.01 -8.44 -14.27
N GLY A 159 -3.48 -7.25 -14.60
CA GLY A 159 -2.05 -7.03 -14.76
C GLY A 159 -1.26 -7.26 -13.48
N LEU A 160 -1.78 -6.83 -12.33
CA LEU A 160 -1.17 -7.03 -11.01
C LEU A 160 -1.06 -8.52 -10.67
N PHE A 161 -2.12 -9.31 -10.91
CA PHE A 161 -2.07 -10.75 -10.67
C PHE A 161 -1.14 -11.48 -11.63
N VAL A 162 -1.20 -11.18 -12.93
CA VAL A 162 -0.32 -11.82 -13.93
C VAL A 162 1.15 -11.54 -13.62
N SER A 163 1.50 -10.28 -13.37
CA SER A 163 2.88 -9.91 -13.00
C SER A 163 3.30 -10.56 -11.68
N GLY A 164 2.46 -10.55 -10.65
CA GLY A 164 2.75 -11.17 -9.36
C GLY A 164 3.01 -12.68 -9.46
N ILE A 165 2.20 -13.41 -10.26
CA ILE A 165 2.38 -14.84 -10.51
C ILE A 165 3.71 -15.10 -11.23
N ILE A 166 4.01 -14.32 -12.28
CA ILE A 166 5.26 -14.45 -13.04
C ILE A 166 6.47 -14.16 -12.15
N THR A 167 6.47 -13.05 -11.41
CA THR A 167 7.56 -12.66 -10.50
C THR A 167 7.77 -13.71 -9.41
N THR A 168 6.70 -14.25 -8.84
CA THR A 168 6.79 -15.32 -7.83
C THR A 168 7.41 -16.58 -8.43
N LYS A 169 7.00 -16.97 -9.64
CA LYS A 169 7.56 -18.14 -10.33
C LYS A 169 9.04 -17.94 -10.69
N ILE A 170 9.46 -16.74 -11.07
CA ILE A 170 10.87 -16.44 -11.36
C ILE A 170 11.72 -16.47 -10.09
N LEU A 171 11.23 -15.91 -8.99
CA LEU A 171 12.00 -15.77 -7.74
C LEU A 171 12.01 -17.04 -6.88
N TYR A 172 10.91 -17.80 -6.89
CA TYR A 172 10.71 -18.95 -5.98
C TYR A 172 10.38 -20.26 -6.71
N GLY A 173 10.18 -20.25 -8.03
CA GLY A 173 9.68 -21.42 -8.76
C GLY A 173 10.65 -22.60 -8.88
N GLY A 174 11.89 -22.47 -8.43
CA GLY A 174 12.85 -23.58 -8.34
C GLY A 174 12.82 -24.33 -6.99
N ASP A 175 12.22 -23.74 -5.95
CA ASP A 175 12.31 -24.22 -4.56
C ASP A 175 10.94 -24.60 -3.96
N TYR A 176 9.95 -24.91 -4.81
CA TYR A 176 8.63 -25.44 -4.42
C TYR A 176 8.47 -26.91 -4.83
#